data_AF-A0A9D6PIV4-F1
#
_entry.id   AF-A0A9D6PIV4-F1
#
_cell.length_a   1.000
_cell.length_b   1.000
_cell.length_c   1.000
_cell.angle_alpha   90.00
_cell.angle_beta   90.00
_cell.angle_gamma   90.00
#
_symmetry.space_group_name_H-M   'P 1'
#
loop_
_entity.id
_entity.type
_entity.pdbx_description
1 polymer ?
#
loop_
_entity_poly.entity_id
_entity_poly.type
_entity_poly.pdbx_seq_one_letter_code
_entity_poly.pdbx_strand_id
1 'polypeptide(L)'
;MTESLFEIPDLLQYDATTYKTKPESKKSFQVSEVRFVIEGNRSIESHQKTLNRIRTISEAVNFSRYLVDEPGNSITPDTLAENAKKLSKDGIKVSLLNKPNLSKMGGIQAVSKGSVNPPQLIILELNPGKSRPVLLVGKAVTFAEAPR
;
A
#
# COMPACT_ATOMS: atom_id res chain seq x y z
N MET A 1 -0.83 -5.42 -27.33
CA MET A 1 -1.81 -4.67 -26.53
C MET A 1 -1.25 -4.60 -25.11
N THR A 2 -0.80 -3.42 -24.68
CA THR A 2 -0.02 -3.24 -23.44
C THR A 2 -0.92 -3.40 -22.22
N GLU A 3 -0.47 -4.16 -21.21
CA GLU A 3 -1.21 -4.39 -19.94
C GLU A 3 -1.63 -3.06 -19.28
N SER A 4 -0.89 -1.99 -19.53
CA SER A 4 -1.15 -0.63 -19.07
C SER A 4 -2.55 -0.09 -19.39
N LEU A 5 -3.18 -0.47 -20.51
CA LEU A 5 -4.52 0.01 -20.83
C LEU A 5 -5.57 -0.53 -19.84
N PHE A 6 -5.36 -1.73 -19.31
CA PHE A 6 -6.29 -2.38 -18.40
C PHE A 6 -6.14 -1.87 -16.95
N GLU A 7 -4.99 -1.26 -16.61
CA GLU A 7 -4.74 -0.68 -15.28
C GLU A 7 -5.39 0.69 -15.09
N ILE A 8 -5.52 1.47 -16.17
CA ILE A 8 -5.97 2.87 -16.13
C ILE A 8 -7.29 3.05 -15.36
N PRO A 9 -8.35 2.25 -15.61
CA PRO A 9 -9.61 2.47 -14.92
C PRO A 9 -9.51 2.34 -13.41
N ASP A 10 -8.72 1.37 -12.92
CA ASP A 10 -8.52 1.16 -11.49
C ASP A 10 -7.64 2.26 -10.89
N LEU A 11 -6.57 2.66 -11.58
CA LEU A 11 -5.69 3.74 -11.13
C LEU A 11 -6.38 5.12 -11.08
N LEU A 12 -7.35 5.36 -11.96
CA LEU A 12 -8.15 6.59 -11.99
C LEU A 12 -9.15 6.70 -10.82
N GLN A 13 -9.44 5.60 -10.12
CA GLN A 13 -10.30 5.65 -8.93
C GLN A 13 -9.61 6.27 -7.70
N TYR A 14 -8.31 6.56 -7.77
CA TYR A 14 -7.59 7.20 -6.68
C TYR A 14 -8.10 8.63 -6.40
N ASP A 15 -8.58 8.87 -5.18
CA ASP A 15 -9.04 10.19 -4.74
C ASP A 15 -7.92 10.95 -4.02
N ALA A 16 -7.35 11.94 -4.72
CA ALA A 16 -6.34 12.85 -4.18
C ALA A 16 -6.94 14.12 -3.54
N THR A 17 -8.25 14.16 -3.27
CA THR A 17 -8.95 15.37 -2.81
C THR A 17 -9.30 15.38 -1.33
N THR A 18 -8.96 14.32 -0.58
CA THR A 18 -9.27 14.13 0.85
C THR A 18 -9.01 15.36 1.73
N TYR A 19 -7.92 16.08 1.47
CA TYR A 19 -7.52 17.25 2.28
C TYR A 19 -7.89 18.62 1.67
N LYS A 20 -8.65 18.66 0.57
CA LYS A 20 -9.11 19.93 -0.01
C LYS A 20 -10.30 20.47 0.78
N THR A 21 -10.18 21.71 1.30
CA THR A 21 -11.23 22.39 2.08
C THR A 21 -12.46 22.79 1.26
N LYS A 22 -12.28 23.04 -0.03
CA LYS A 22 -13.35 23.17 -1.02
C LYS A 22 -13.05 22.20 -2.16
N PRO A 23 -13.49 20.93 -2.07
CA PRO A 23 -13.41 20.04 -3.21
C PRO A 23 -14.29 20.65 -4.31
N GLU A 24 -13.70 21.01 -5.45
CA GLU A 24 -14.49 21.40 -6.62
C GLU A 24 -15.56 20.31 -6.87
N SER A 25 -16.79 20.76 -7.07
CA SER A 25 -18.02 19.98 -6.93
C SER A 25 -17.98 18.59 -7.58
N LYS A 26 -18.07 17.57 -6.73
CA LYS A 26 -18.71 16.25 -6.93
C LYS A 26 -19.07 15.87 -8.37
N LYS A 27 -18.16 15.17 -9.02
CA LYS A 27 -18.26 13.70 -9.17
C LYS A 27 -16.83 13.21 -9.05
N SER A 28 -16.49 12.52 -7.95
CA SER A 28 -15.41 11.53 -8.06
C SER A 28 -15.78 10.70 -9.29
N PHE A 29 -14.90 10.66 -10.29
CA PHE A 29 -15.16 9.91 -11.51
C PHE A 29 -15.17 8.42 -11.10
N GLN A 30 -16.33 7.94 -10.65
CA GLN A 30 -16.53 6.57 -10.24
C GLN A 30 -16.97 5.81 -11.47
N VAL A 31 -16.01 5.07 -12.02
CA VAL A 31 -16.27 4.13 -13.08
C VAL A 31 -17.02 2.95 -12.47
N SER A 32 -18.33 2.86 -12.74
CA SER A 32 -19.16 1.78 -12.21
C SER A 32 -18.94 0.45 -12.94
N GLU A 33 -18.59 0.51 -14.22
CA GLU A 33 -18.37 -0.67 -15.05
C GLU A 33 -17.39 -0.36 -16.19
N VAL A 34 -16.46 -1.29 -16.45
CA VAL A 34 -15.61 -1.29 -17.63
C VAL A 34 -15.76 -2.62 -18.34
N ARG A 35 -16.05 -2.58 -19.64
CA ARG A 35 -16.08 -3.77 -20.49
C ARG A 35 -14.94 -3.68 -21.49
N PHE A 36 -14.09 -4.70 -21.49
CA PHE A 36 -13.05 -4.84 -22.49
C PHE A 36 -13.54 -5.79 -23.59
N VAL A 37 -13.56 -5.30 -24.83
CA VAL A 37 -13.78 -6.12 -26.02
C VAL A 37 -12.41 -6.42 -26.60
N ILE A 38 -12.02 -7.69 -26.53
CA ILE A 38 -10.69 -8.15 -26.95
C ILE A 38 -10.87 -9.09 -28.14
N GLU A 39 -10.22 -8.76 -29.24
CA GLU A 39 -10.11 -9.65 -30.38
C GLU A 39 -8.98 -10.67 -30.15
N GLY A 40 -9.28 -11.96 -30.30
CA GLY A 40 -8.27 -13.03 -30.21
C GLY A 40 -8.81 -14.41 -29.86
N ASN A 41 -7.94 -15.41 -29.94
CA ASN A 41 -8.30 -16.83 -29.82
C ASN A 41 -8.13 -17.40 -28.40
N ARG A 42 -7.79 -16.57 -27.42
CA ARG A 42 -7.63 -16.98 -26.01
C ARG A 42 -9.00 -17.04 -25.32
N SER A 43 -9.16 -17.99 -24.39
CA SER A 43 -10.42 -18.14 -23.65
C SER A 43 -10.74 -16.90 -22.81
N ILE A 44 -12.04 -16.67 -22.58
CA ILE A 44 -12.54 -15.60 -21.70
C ILE A 44 -11.95 -15.74 -20.29
N GLU A 45 -11.86 -16.97 -19.78
CA GLU A 45 -11.29 -17.27 -18.46
C GLU A 45 -9.83 -16.83 -18.33
N SER A 46 -9.01 -17.06 -19.38
CA SER A 46 -7.63 -16.62 -19.38
C SER A 46 -7.51 -15.09 -19.30
N HIS A 47 -8.38 -14.36 -19.99
CA HIS A 47 -8.41 -12.91 -19.92
C HIS A 47 -8.91 -12.43 -18.55
N GLN A 48 -9.93 -13.08 -18.00
CA GLN A 48 -10.46 -12.74 -16.67
C GLN A 48 -9.39 -12.88 -15.58
N LYS A 49 -8.56 -13.94 -15.64
CA LYS A 49 -7.44 -14.13 -14.71
C LYS A 49 -6.42 -13.00 -14.81
N THR A 50 -6.09 -12.58 -16.03
CA THR A 50 -5.18 -11.44 -16.27
C THR A 50 -5.78 -10.15 -15.74
N LEU A 51 -7.05 -9.87 -16.02
CA LEU A 51 -7.75 -8.67 -15.52
C LEU A 51 -7.81 -8.65 -13.98
N ASN A 52 -8.09 -9.78 -13.34
CA ASN A 52 -8.08 -9.86 -11.87
C ASN A 52 -6.69 -9.57 -11.31
N ARG A 53 -5.62 -10.10 -11.93
CA ARG A 53 -4.24 -9.80 -11.53
C ARG A 53 -3.93 -8.31 -11.65
N ILE A 54 -4.29 -7.71 -12.79
CA ILE A 54 -4.07 -6.29 -13.06
C ILE A 54 -4.80 -5.43 -12.04
N ARG A 55 -6.07 -5.72 -11.77
CA ARG A 55 -6.87 -5.03 -10.77
C ARG A 55 -6.23 -5.08 -9.38
N THR A 56 -5.80 -6.26 -8.93
CA THR A 56 -5.10 -6.39 -7.63
C THR A 56 -3.83 -5.54 -7.57
N ILE A 57 -3.05 -5.47 -8.65
CA ILE A 57 -1.86 -4.62 -8.71
C ILE A 57 -2.25 -3.14 -8.64
N SER A 58 -3.23 -2.70 -9.42
CA SER A 58 -3.69 -1.30 -9.44
C SER A 58 -4.27 -0.86 -8.09
N GLU A 59 -5.02 -1.73 -7.41
CA GLU A 59 -5.52 -1.51 -6.05
C GLU A 59 -4.36 -1.37 -5.04
N ALA A 60 -3.34 -2.22 -5.13
CA ALA A 60 -2.14 -2.12 -4.28
C ALA A 60 -1.32 -0.85 -4.54
N VAL A 61 -1.23 -0.40 -5.80
CA VAL A 61 -0.59 0.87 -6.17
C VAL A 61 -1.36 2.05 -5.58
N ASN A 62 -2.69 2.08 -5.70
CA ASN A 62 -3.50 3.13 -5.12
C ASN A 62 -3.46 3.14 -3.59
N PHE A 63 -3.41 1.97 -2.95
CA PHE A 63 -3.19 1.87 -1.51
C PHE A 63 -1.83 2.44 -1.09
N SER A 64 -0.80 2.18 -1.88
CA SER A 64 0.54 2.76 -1.64
C SER A 64 0.55 4.28 -1.82
N ARG A 65 -0.13 4.80 -2.85
CA ARG A 65 -0.33 6.25 -3.07
C ARG A 65 -1.05 6.89 -1.89
N TYR A 66 -2.13 6.26 -1.43
CA TYR A 66 -2.86 6.68 -0.25
C TYR A 66 -1.94 6.83 0.96
N LEU A 67 -1.15 5.80 1.30
CA LEU A 67 -0.24 5.86 2.44
C LEU A 67 0.84 6.95 2.34
N VAL A 68 1.30 7.26 1.12
CA VAL A 68 2.34 8.28 0.88
C VAL A 68 1.78 9.69 0.88
N ASP A 69 0.55 9.89 0.41
CA ASP A 69 -0.11 11.20 0.37
C ASP A 69 -0.68 11.61 1.74
N GLU A 70 -0.82 10.67 2.69
CA GLU A 70 -1.20 10.98 4.06
C GLU A 70 -0.14 11.88 4.73
N PRO A 71 -0.55 13.00 5.36
CA PRO A 71 0.39 13.91 6.00
C PRO A 71 0.96 13.29 7.29
N GLY A 72 2.17 13.67 7.68
CA GLY A 72 2.90 13.07 8.81
C GLY A 72 2.24 13.20 10.20
N ASN A 73 1.20 14.03 10.33
CA ASN A 73 0.36 14.08 11.53
C ASN A 73 -0.77 13.03 11.52
N SER A 74 -1.13 12.49 10.35
CA SER A 74 -2.12 11.42 10.14
C SER A 74 -1.44 10.05 10.01
N ILE A 75 -0.39 9.95 9.19
CA ILE A 75 0.42 8.75 9.04
C ILE A 75 1.59 8.77 10.04
N THR A 76 1.47 7.96 11.09
CA THR A 76 2.47 7.74 12.13
C THR A 76 2.92 6.27 12.09
N PRO A 77 4.00 5.88 12.78
CA PRO A 77 4.36 4.47 12.88
C PRO A 77 3.20 3.58 13.33
N ASP A 78 2.40 4.05 14.30
CA ASP A 78 1.23 3.33 14.81
C ASP A 78 0.13 3.20 13.75
N THR A 79 -0.27 4.30 13.09
CA THR A 79 -1.34 4.23 12.09
C THR A 79 -0.91 3.49 10.83
N LEU A 80 0.37 3.53 10.47
CA LEU A 80 0.94 2.71 9.40
C LEU A 80 0.87 1.22 9.75
N ALA A 81 1.18 0.85 10.99
CA ALA A 81 1.05 -0.53 11.45
C ALA A 81 -0.40 -1.01 11.55
N GLU A 82 -1.33 -0.12 11.90
CA GLU A 82 -2.78 -0.41 11.82
C GLU A 82 -3.24 -0.64 10.38
N ASN A 83 -2.76 0.16 9.42
CA ASN A 83 -3.03 -0.08 8.01
C ASN A 83 -2.45 -1.41 7.54
N ALA A 84 -1.24 -1.76 7.97
CA ALA A 84 -0.64 -3.07 7.68
C ALA A 84 -1.47 -4.22 8.27
N LYS A 85 -2.00 -4.09 9.50
CA LYS A 85 -2.88 -5.11 10.11
C LYS A 85 -4.12 -5.40 9.28
N LYS A 86 -4.67 -4.41 8.55
CA LYS A 86 -5.86 -4.63 7.70
C LYS A 86 -5.59 -5.67 6.59
N LEU A 87 -4.34 -5.78 6.12
CA LEU A 87 -3.91 -6.75 5.12
C LEU A 87 -4.01 -8.22 5.61
N SER A 88 -4.17 -8.44 6.91
CA SER A 88 -4.42 -9.78 7.44
C SER A 88 -5.70 -10.42 6.92
N LYS A 89 -6.67 -9.60 6.51
CA LYS A 89 -7.91 -10.05 5.86
C LYS A 89 -7.64 -10.73 4.50
N ASP A 90 -6.54 -10.38 3.86
CA ASP A 90 -6.12 -10.92 2.57
C ASP A 90 -5.20 -12.15 2.72
N GLY A 91 -5.15 -12.75 3.91
CA GLY A 91 -4.36 -13.94 4.20
C GLY A 91 -2.87 -13.68 4.44
N ILE A 92 -2.47 -12.41 4.62
CA ILE A 92 -1.08 -12.03 4.95
C ILE A 92 -0.89 -12.09 6.47
N LYS A 93 0.11 -12.83 6.94
CA LYS A 93 0.44 -12.82 8.36
C LYS A 93 1.18 -11.52 8.70
N VAL A 94 0.67 -10.77 9.67
CA VAL A 94 1.24 -9.49 10.10
C VAL A 94 1.75 -9.61 11.53
N SER A 95 3.03 -9.28 11.73
CA SER A 95 3.66 -9.19 13.05
C SER A 95 4.25 -7.80 13.26
N LEU A 96 4.10 -7.27 14.48
CA LEU A 96 4.64 -5.96 14.84
C LEU A 96 5.67 -6.10 15.95
N LEU A 97 6.85 -5.52 15.76
CA LEU A 97 7.83 -5.35 16.83
C LEU A 97 7.83 -3.90 17.29
N ASN A 98 7.53 -3.72 18.57
CA ASN A 98 7.43 -2.41 19.22
C ASN A 98 8.72 -2.07 19.98
N LYS A 99 8.79 -0.84 20.53
CA LYS A 99 9.93 -0.29 21.27
C LYS A 99 10.64 -1.26 22.25
N PRO A 100 9.95 -2.07 23.08
CA PRO A 100 10.62 -3.02 23.98
C PRO A 100 11.45 -4.08 23.22
N ASN A 101 10.89 -4.59 22.13
CA ASN A 101 11.54 -5.61 21.29
C ASN A 101 12.64 -4.99 20.41
N LEU A 102 12.47 -3.72 20.03
CA LEU A 102 13.45 -2.96 19.25
C LEU A 102 14.63 -2.42 20.09
N SER A 103 14.58 -2.51 21.43
CA SER A 103 15.67 -2.08 22.35
C SER A 103 17.02 -2.69 22.06
N LYS A 104 17.04 -3.88 21.47
CA LYS A 104 18.26 -4.59 21.08
C LYS A 104 18.74 -4.25 19.66
N MET A 105 17.98 -3.44 18.92
CA MET A 105 18.25 -3.05 17.53
C MET A 105 18.64 -1.56 17.46
N GLY A 106 19.93 -1.26 17.61
CA GLY A 106 20.43 0.12 17.74
C GLY A 106 20.10 1.06 16.57
N GLY A 107 19.91 0.54 15.35
CA GLY A 107 19.65 1.34 14.14
C GLY A 107 18.33 2.11 14.18
N ILE A 108 17.19 1.40 14.16
CA ILE A 108 15.85 2.01 14.16
C ILE A 108 15.65 2.90 15.41
N GLN A 109 16.20 2.48 16.54
CA GLN A 109 16.14 3.28 17.76
C GLN A 109 16.91 4.58 17.67
N ALA A 110 18.14 4.57 17.14
CA ALA A 110 18.93 5.79 17.01
C ALA A 110 18.21 6.88 16.20
N VAL A 111 17.55 6.48 15.11
CA VAL A 111 16.79 7.40 14.23
C VAL A 111 15.53 7.93 14.91
N SER A 112 14.86 7.12 15.73
CA SER A 112 13.57 7.47 16.35
C SER A 112 13.69 8.15 17.73
N LYS A 113 14.89 8.30 18.28
CA LYS A 113 15.12 8.90 19.62
C LYS A 113 14.51 10.29 19.80
N GLY A 114 14.47 11.09 18.73
CA GLY A 114 13.90 12.44 18.75
C GLY A 114 12.40 12.50 18.45
N SER A 115 11.77 11.37 18.12
CA SER A 115 10.34 11.34 17.79
C SER A 115 9.47 11.17 19.03
N VAL A 116 8.33 11.86 19.06
CA VAL A 116 7.25 11.59 20.02
C VAL A 116 6.57 10.25 19.75
N ASN A 117 6.60 9.79 18.50
CA ASN A 117 6.00 8.52 18.09
C ASN A 117 7.03 7.38 18.25
N PRO A 118 6.71 6.31 18.98
CA PRO A 118 7.62 5.19 19.16
C PRO A 118 7.90 4.47 17.82
N PRO A 119 9.11 3.93 17.61
CA PRO A 119 9.40 3.16 16.40
C PRO A 119 8.66 1.83 16.39
N GLN A 120 8.32 1.37 15.19
CA GLN A 120 7.75 0.05 14.95
C GLN A 120 8.42 -0.61 13.74
N LEU A 121 8.58 -1.94 13.82
CA LEU A 121 8.95 -2.77 12.67
C LEU A 121 7.73 -3.62 12.30
N ILE A 122 7.24 -3.41 11.07
CA ILE A 122 6.14 -4.16 10.49
C ILE A 122 6.73 -5.32 9.70
N ILE A 123 6.28 -6.54 10.00
CA ILE A 123 6.68 -7.77 9.31
C ILE A 123 5.44 -8.34 8.65
N LEU A 124 5.48 -8.48 7.32
CA LEU A 124 4.44 -9.08 6.50
C LEU A 124 4.97 -10.38 5.91
N GLU A 125 4.25 -11.47 6.10
CA GLU A 125 4.62 -12.80 5.60
C GLU A 125 3.49 -13.33 4.71
N LEU A 126 3.79 -13.54 3.43
CA LEU A 126 2.89 -14.15 2.46
C LEU A 126 3.35 -15.56 2.12
N ASN A 127 2.49 -16.54 2.37
CA ASN A 127 2.64 -17.94 1.98
C ASN A 127 4.06 -18.53 2.21
N PRO A 128 4.43 -18.87 3.47
CA PRO A 128 5.73 -19.45 3.79
C PRO A 128 5.81 -20.90 3.27
N GLY A 129 5.95 -21.06 1.96
CA GLY A 129 6.28 -22.33 1.35
C GLY A 129 7.66 -22.82 1.77
N LYS A 130 8.04 -24.02 1.32
CA LYS A 130 9.34 -24.63 1.65
C LYS A 130 10.52 -24.03 0.85
N SER A 131 10.24 -23.16 -0.12
CA SER A 131 11.26 -22.49 -0.92
C SER A 131 11.98 -21.40 -0.12
N ARG A 132 13.18 -21.03 -0.56
CA ARG A 132 13.91 -19.89 0.03
C ARG A 132 13.03 -18.62 -0.04
N PRO A 133 12.85 -17.89 1.07
CA PRO A 133 12.00 -16.71 1.07
C PRO A 133 12.67 -15.57 0.31
N VAL A 134 11.86 -14.72 -0.31
CA VAL A 134 12.28 -13.40 -0.80
C VAL A 134 11.98 -12.38 0.28
N LEU A 135 12.98 -11.59 0.67
CA LEU A 135 12.83 -10.53 1.66
C LEU A 135 12.83 -9.17 0.95
N LEU A 136 11.77 -8.40 1.18
CA LEU A 136 11.67 -7.01 0.74
C LEU A 136 11.73 -6.12 1.97
N VAL A 137 12.62 -5.11 1.95
CA VAL A 137 12.80 -4.18 3.05
C VAL A 137 12.47 -2.77 2.57
N GLY A 138 11.41 -2.18 3.12
CA GLY A 138 10.99 -0.82 2.84
C GLY A 138 11.44 0.15 3.93
N LYS A 139 11.94 1.33 3.53
CA LYS A 139 12.14 2.45 4.46
C LYS A 139 10.78 3.12 4.72
N ALA A 140 10.35 3.13 5.97
CA ALA A 140 9.08 3.73 6.39
C ALA A 140 9.31 4.86 7.41
N VAL A 141 9.97 5.93 6.99
CA VAL A 141 10.10 7.14 7.80
C VAL A 141 8.90 8.03 7.51
N THR A 142 7.97 8.12 8.45
CA THR A 142 6.68 8.82 8.24
C THR A 142 6.82 10.34 8.21
N PHE A 143 7.83 10.87 8.88
CA PHE A 143 8.20 12.28 8.81
C PHE A 143 9.70 12.43 9.07
N ALA A 144 10.35 13.33 8.33
CA ALA A 144 11.76 13.64 8.51
C ALA A 144 11.93 15.16 8.51
N GLU A 145 12.44 15.71 9.60
CA GLU A 145 12.94 17.08 9.61
C GLU A 145 14.34 17.10 9.00
N ALA A 146 14.60 18.05 8.11
CA ALA A 146 15.97 18.32 7.69
C ALA A 146 16.73 18.91 8.90
N PRO A 147 17.98 18.48 9.16
CA PRO A 147 18.78 19.12 10.19
C PRO A 147 18.93 20.61 9.85
N ARG A 148 18.71 21.47 10.84
CA ARG A 148 19.06 22.89 10.75
C ARG A 148 20.56 23.08 10.82
#